data_AF-A0A938QRF6-F1
#
_entry.id   AF-A0A938QRF6-F1
#
_cell.length_a   1.000
_cell.length_b   1.000
_cell.length_c   1.000
_cell.angle_alpha   90.00
_cell.angle_beta   90.00
_cell.angle_gamma   90.00
#
_symmetry.space_group_name_H-M   'P 1'
#
loop_
_entity.id
_entity.type
_entity.pdbx_description
1 polymer ?
#
loop_
_entity_poly.entity_id
_entity_poly.type
_entity_poly.pdbx_seq_one_letter_code
_entity_poly.pdbx_strand_id
1 'polypeptide(L)'
;MAYTGQAARHLLLRELLADIDGLDDDALAGQTTTQLVARFAFFFDFKADNGGTPDEPIAVTAFGAPLLQTTVGEVGVASLRDKLRDLDLGDPSPVLGFGDGTRTPSAVIDDVFGALASTLVTRQSTTPLTPDGAPIAVPSVDVDGHDWARILEHFVQGSVFVSQASDDYLDDDATGKGLLSDHVVAVDGKPYTALEHAWDEAFGYFGAARRYGTRDADDNAEGFIDDDGDGRADWLTEVCYGVARDAALRDVDSVTGTNLGRASFDALLQGRALIAATPGPLSPADLDALRALRDVAEESWERAAAATLVHHTNTLLALVDSVGAADGDGAGDGAPHDFVAHATAWSRLYGGV
;
A
#
# COMPACT_ATOMS: atom_id res chain seq x y z
N MET A 1 -4.24 4.88 -20.35
CA MET A 1 -3.26 4.25 -19.47
C MET A 1 -3.74 2.83 -19.18
N ALA A 2 -2.84 1.84 -19.18
CA ALA A 2 -3.15 0.44 -18.88
C ALA A 2 -2.34 -0.04 -17.66
N TYR A 3 -3.02 -0.26 -16.53
CA TYR A 3 -2.39 -0.62 -15.24
C TYR A 3 -3.26 -1.51 -14.35
N THR A 4 -4.11 -2.34 -14.96
CA THR A 4 -5.07 -3.18 -14.24
C THR A 4 -4.40 -4.14 -13.25
N GLY A 5 -3.18 -4.61 -13.55
CA GLY A 5 -2.42 -5.45 -12.62
C GLY A 5 -2.01 -4.72 -11.34
N GLN A 6 -1.69 -3.43 -11.42
CA GLN A 6 -1.35 -2.59 -10.27
C GLN A 6 -2.59 -2.26 -9.44
N ALA A 7 -3.70 -1.90 -10.11
CA ALA A 7 -4.98 -1.71 -9.43
C ALA A 7 -5.46 -2.99 -8.73
N ALA A 8 -5.27 -4.16 -9.35
CA ALA A 8 -5.58 -5.45 -8.74
C ALA A 8 -4.74 -5.74 -7.49
N ARG A 9 -3.44 -5.40 -7.48
CA ARG A 9 -2.58 -5.58 -6.30
C ARG A 9 -3.00 -4.69 -5.13
N HIS A 10 -3.39 -3.45 -5.40
CA HIS A 10 -3.98 -2.57 -4.39
C HIS A 10 -5.28 -3.16 -3.83
N LEU A 11 -6.14 -3.71 -4.70
CA LEU A 11 -7.39 -4.36 -4.29
C LEU A 11 -7.10 -5.58 -3.41
N LEU A 12 -6.18 -6.44 -3.81
CA LEU A 12 -5.82 -7.66 -3.08
C LEU A 12 -5.21 -7.36 -1.71
N LEU A 13 -4.40 -6.31 -1.59
CA LEU A 13 -3.94 -5.84 -0.28
C LEU A 13 -5.13 -5.36 0.57
N ARG A 14 -6.08 -4.64 -0.04
CA ARG A 14 -7.28 -4.16 0.67
C ARG A 14 -8.18 -5.30 1.13
N GLU A 15 -8.40 -6.30 0.29
CA GLU A 15 -9.12 -7.55 0.62
C GLU A 15 -8.43 -8.29 1.77
N LEU A 16 -7.11 -8.47 1.69
CA LEU A 16 -6.32 -9.12 2.74
C LEU A 16 -6.45 -8.40 4.09
N LEU A 17 -6.27 -7.07 4.10
CA LEU A 17 -6.37 -6.28 5.32
C LEU A 17 -7.79 -6.30 5.89
N ALA A 18 -8.82 -6.26 5.03
CA ALA A 18 -10.21 -6.36 5.46
C ALA A 18 -10.55 -7.76 6.00
N ASP A 19 -10.01 -8.81 5.40
CA ASP A 19 -10.14 -10.18 5.90
C ASP A 19 -9.55 -10.31 7.30
N ILE A 20 -8.34 -9.77 7.53
CA ILE A 20 -7.67 -9.76 8.83
C ILE A 20 -8.45 -8.92 9.86
N ASP A 21 -8.82 -7.69 9.50
CA ASP A 21 -9.52 -6.75 10.39
C ASP A 21 -10.94 -7.26 10.75
N GLY A 22 -11.54 -8.11 9.89
CA GLY A 22 -12.86 -8.71 10.08
C GLY A 22 -12.87 -10.03 10.85
N LEU A 23 -11.72 -10.57 11.27
CA LEU A 23 -11.67 -11.80 12.05
C LEU A 23 -12.30 -11.62 13.43
N ASP A 24 -13.15 -12.56 13.82
CA ASP A 24 -13.74 -12.65 15.15
C ASP A 24 -13.52 -14.04 15.77
N ASP A 25 -13.99 -14.22 17.01
CA ASP A 25 -13.81 -15.48 17.74
C ASP A 25 -14.43 -16.68 17.00
N ASP A 26 -15.54 -16.46 16.27
CA ASP A 26 -16.21 -17.51 15.49
C ASP A 26 -15.41 -17.89 14.24
N ALA A 27 -14.87 -16.90 13.51
CA ALA A 27 -14.01 -17.12 12.35
C ALA A 27 -12.67 -17.79 12.71
N LEU A 28 -12.20 -17.60 13.95
CA LEU A 28 -10.97 -18.20 14.45
C LEU A 28 -11.17 -19.62 15.00
N ALA A 29 -12.38 -19.99 15.42
CA ALA A 29 -12.62 -21.22 16.18
C ALA A 29 -12.07 -22.48 15.48
N GLY A 30 -11.07 -23.12 16.10
CA GLY A 30 -10.46 -24.37 15.61
C GLY A 30 -9.49 -24.18 14.44
N GLN A 31 -9.18 -22.95 14.05
CA GLN A 31 -8.20 -22.66 13.03
C GLN A 31 -6.78 -22.93 13.54
N THR A 32 -5.98 -23.61 12.73
CA THR A 32 -4.54 -23.80 12.97
C THR A 32 -3.72 -22.68 12.34
N THR A 33 -2.47 -22.50 12.81
CA THR A 33 -1.52 -21.55 12.22
C THR A 33 -1.37 -21.76 10.72
N THR A 34 -1.26 -23.02 10.27
CA THR A 34 -1.14 -23.35 8.84
C THR A 34 -2.35 -22.91 8.02
N GLN A 35 -3.56 -23.07 8.55
CA GLN A 35 -4.78 -22.66 7.84
C GLN A 35 -4.89 -21.13 7.76
N LEU A 36 -4.51 -20.41 8.82
CA LEU A 36 -4.50 -18.94 8.81
C LEU A 36 -3.43 -18.39 7.87
N VAL A 37 -2.23 -18.94 7.87
CA VAL A 37 -1.19 -18.56 6.90
C VAL A 37 -1.67 -18.81 5.47
N ALA A 38 -2.32 -19.94 5.19
CA ALA A 38 -2.90 -20.21 3.87
C ALA A 38 -4.01 -19.22 3.48
N ARG A 39 -4.84 -18.79 4.45
CA ARG A 39 -5.86 -17.75 4.25
C ARG A 39 -5.25 -16.42 3.84
N PHE A 40 -4.19 -15.97 4.52
CA PHE A 40 -3.52 -14.71 4.18
C PHE A 40 -2.75 -14.82 2.85
N ALA A 41 -2.11 -15.96 2.62
CA ALA A 41 -1.39 -16.23 1.38
C ALA A 41 -2.30 -16.31 0.15
N PHE A 42 -3.59 -16.63 0.31
CA PHE A 42 -4.54 -16.64 -0.80
C PHE A 42 -4.64 -15.29 -1.51
N PHE A 43 -4.85 -14.20 -0.75
CA PHE A 43 -4.92 -12.85 -1.31
C PHE A 43 -3.53 -12.35 -1.75
N PHE A 44 -2.49 -12.66 -0.96
CA PHE A 44 -1.14 -12.15 -1.23
C PHE A 44 -0.49 -12.80 -2.47
N ASP A 45 -0.70 -14.10 -2.66
CA ASP A 45 -0.23 -14.85 -3.84
C ASP A 45 -1.41 -15.24 -4.73
N PHE A 46 -2.29 -14.29 -5.03
CA PHE A 46 -3.50 -14.55 -5.81
C PHE A 46 -3.18 -14.88 -7.27
N LYS A 47 -3.30 -16.16 -7.62
CA LYS A 47 -3.14 -16.68 -8.99
C LYS A 47 -3.80 -18.04 -9.13
N ALA A 48 -3.98 -18.49 -10.38
CA ALA A 48 -4.62 -19.78 -10.67
C ALA A 48 -3.97 -20.96 -9.92
N ASP A 49 -2.64 -20.98 -9.85
CA ASP A 49 -1.88 -22.04 -9.16
C ASP A 49 -2.05 -22.02 -7.62
N ASN A 50 -2.56 -20.92 -7.07
CA ASN A 50 -2.86 -20.74 -5.65
C ASN A 50 -4.37 -20.60 -5.38
N GLY A 51 -5.21 -21.06 -6.30
CA GLY A 51 -6.67 -21.09 -6.15
C GLY A 51 -7.39 -19.77 -6.46
N GLY A 52 -6.67 -18.70 -6.82
CA GLY A 52 -7.28 -17.44 -7.24
C GLY A 52 -7.92 -17.55 -8.63
N THR A 53 -9.12 -16.99 -8.79
CA THR A 53 -9.85 -17.02 -10.07
C THR A 53 -10.38 -15.63 -10.45
N PRO A 54 -10.55 -15.31 -11.75
CA PRO A 54 -11.18 -14.06 -12.16
C PRO A 54 -12.60 -13.86 -11.62
N ASP A 55 -13.30 -14.95 -11.28
CA ASP A 55 -14.67 -14.95 -10.76
C ASP A 55 -14.72 -14.78 -9.23
N GLU A 56 -13.57 -14.65 -8.55
CA GLU A 56 -13.52 -14.43 -7.12
C GLU A 56 -14.27 -13.14 -6.75
N PRO A 57 -15.28 -13.19 -5.87
CA PRO A 57 -16.04 -12.01 -5.48
C PRO A 57 -15.19 -11.04 -4.66
N ILE A 58 -15.44 -9.76 -4.87
CA ILE A 58 -14.87 -8.67 -4.06
C ILE A 58 -15.73 -8.53 -2.80
N ALA A 59 -15.11 -8.60 -1.62
CA ALA A 59 -15.79 -8.49 -0.33
C ALA A 59 -15.67 -7.08 0.27
N VAL A 60 -14.76 -6.24 -0.24
CA VAL A 60 -14.51 -4.91 0.31
C VAL A 60 -15.39 -3.81 -0.28
N THR A 61 -15.58 -2.75 0.51
CA THR A 61 -16.10 -1.45 0.08
C THR A 61 -14.95 -0.44 -0.04
N ALA A 62 -15.08 0.55 -0.91
CA ALA A 62 -14.22 1.73 -0.89
C ALA A 62 -14.84 2.80 0.03
N PHE A 63 -14.26 2.98 1.21
CA PHE A 63 -14.63 4.05 2.15
C PHE A 63 -16.13 4.10 2.48
N GLY A 64 -16.77 2.93 2.60
CA GLY A 64 -18.20 2.78 2.91
C GLY A 64 -19.12 2.74 1.69
N ALA A 65 -18.60 2.99 0.48
CA ALA A 65 -19.34 2.84 -0.77
C ALA A 65 -19.13 1.45 -1.40
N PRO A 66 -20.19 0.83 -1.96
CA PRO A 66 -20.05 -0.41 -2.72
C PRO A 66 -19.21 -0.17 -3.98
N LEU A 67 -18.39 -1.16 -4.37
CA LEU A 67 -17.60 -1.07 -5.58
C LEU A 67 -18.47 -1.27 -6.84
N LEU A 68 -18.07 -0.62 -7.93
CA LEU A 68 -18.63 -0.86 -9.26
C LEU A 68 -18.28 -2.27 -9.74
N GLN A 69 -17.01 -2.66 -9.57
CA GLN A 69 -16.55 -4.02 -9.83
C GLN A 69 -17.02 -4.97 -8.74
N THR A 70 -17.42 -6.17 -9.15
CA THR A 70 -17.97 -7.22 -8.30
C THR A 70 -17.06 -8.44 -8.19
N THR A 71 -16.14 -8.62 -9.13
CA THR A 71 -15.14 -9.70 -9.09
C THR A 71 -13.73 -9.17 -9.32
N VAL A 72 -12.72 -9.88 -8.79
CA VAL A 72 -11.31 -9.51 -8.95
C VAL A 72 -10.93 -9.42 -10.43
N GLY A 73 -11.48 -10.29 -11.29
CA GLY A 73 -11.23 -10.28 -12.73
C GLY A 73 -11.71 -9.02 -13.47
N GLU A 74 -12.71 -8.31 -12.95
CA GLU A 74 -13.17 -7.03 -13.53
C GLU A 74 -12.17 -5.89 -13.28
N VAL A 75 -11.31 -6.03 -12.26
CA VAL A 75 -10.16 -5.15 -12.03
C VAL A 75 -8.92 -5.68 -12.75
N GLY A 76 -8.53 -6.91 -12.46
CA GLY A 76 -7.37 -7.61 -13.02
C GLY A 76 -6.92 -8.77 -12.12
N VAL A 77 -6.25 -9.77 -12.69
CA VAL A 77 -5.62 -10.86 -11.91
C VAL A 77 -4.13 -10.56 -11.76
N ALA A 78 -3.65 -10.55 -10.51
CA ALA A 78 -2.25 -10.26 -10.18
C ALA A 78 -1.85 -10.93 -8.86
N SER A 79 -0.55 -11.13 -8.64
CA SER A 79 0.03 -11.56 -7.36
C SER A 79 0.88 -10.44 -6.77
N LEU A 80 0.73 -10.18 -5.46
CA LEU A 80 1.63 -9.30 -4.70
C LEU A 80 2.96 -9.99 -4.47
N ARG A 81 2.94 -11.29 -4.15
CA ARG A 81 4.14 -12.10 -3.89
C ARG A 81 5.10 -12.08 -5.08
N ASP A 82 4.57 -12.27 -6.29
CA ASP A 82 5.39 -12.29 -7.51
C ASP A 82 6.01 -10.92 -7.84
N LYS A 83 5.66 -9.86 -7.10
CA LYS A 83 6.20 -8.50 -7.25
C LYS A 83 7.08 -8.05 -6.08
N LEU A 84 7.49 -8.98 -5.23
CA LEU A 84 8.56 -8.72 -4.28
C LEU A 84 9.90 -8.74 -5.00
N ARG A 85 10.79 -7.81 -4.65
CA ARG A 85 12.08 -7.61 -5.31
C ARG A 85 12.94 -8.88 -5.41
N ASP A 86 12.93 -9.71 -4.39
CA ASP A 86 13.70 -10.96 -4.37
C ASP A 86 13.15 -12.04 -5.31
N LEU A 87 11.88 -11.91 -5.71
CA LEU A 87 11.20 -12.85 -6.59
C LEU A 87 11.09 -12.34 -8.04
N ASP A 88 10.75 -11.06 -8.24
CA ASP A 88 10.57 -10.48 -9.59
C ASP A 88 11.90 -10.04 -10.20
N LEU A 89 12.70 -9.27 -9.44
CA LEU A 89 13.97 -8.72 -9.91
C LEU A 89 15.15 -9.66 -9.62
N GLY A 90 14.93 -10.70 -8.81
CA GLY A 90 15.95 -11.68 -8.43
C GLY A 90 17.02 -11.11 -7.51
N ASP A 91 16.70 -10.04 -6.78
CA ASP A 91 17.61 -9.39 -5.82
C ASP A 91 17.21 -9.75 -4.37
N PRO A 92 17.94 -10.67 -3.72
CA PRO A 92 17.63 -11.15 -2.38
C PRO A 92 18.26 -10.27 -1.28
N SER A 93 18.53 -8.98 -1.53
CA SER A 93 19.09 -8.14 -0.47
C SER A 93 18.12 -8.05 0.71
N PRO A 94 18.67 -7.99 1.93
CA PRO A 94 17.83 -8.03 3.11
C PRO A 94 17.10 -6.71 3.33
N VAL A 95 15.92 -6.81 3.95
CA VAL A 95 15.20 -5.69 4.53
C VAL A 95 15.94 -5.26 5.79
N LEU A 96 16.52 -4.07 5.75
CA LEU A 96 17.24 -3.50 6.90
C LEU A 96 16.22 -3.12 7.98
N GLY A 97 16.60 -3.31 9.25
CA GLY A 97 15.72 -2.96 10.38
C GLY A 97 14.65 -4.00 10.72
N PHE A 98 14.39 -4.98 9.86
CA PHE A 98 13.50 -6.10 10.19
C PHE A 98 14.25 -7.28 10.82
N GLY A 99 13.84 -7.68 12.03
CA GLY A 99 14.46 -8.80 12.73
C GLY A 99 15.97 -8.60 12.96
N ASP A 100 16.79 -9.53 12.48
CA ASP A 100 18.26 -9.43 12.53
C ASP A 100 18.87 -8.74 11.29
N GLY A 101 18.05 -8.20 10.40
CA GLY A 101 18.47 -7.52 9.18
C GLY A 101 19.01 -8.47 8.10
N THR A 102 18.64 -9.77 8.14
CA THR A 102 19.06 -10.77 7.14
C THR A 102 17.93 -11.30 6.27
N ARG A 103 16.68 -10.91 6.55
CA ARG A 103 15.49 -11.43 5.87
C ARG A 103 15.29 -10.76 4.51
N THR A 104 15.04 -11.57 3.48
CA THR A 104 14.58 -11.07 2.17
C THR A 104 13.13 -10.60 2.27
N PRO A 105 12.63 -9.79 1.32
CA PRO A 105 11.25 -9.32 1.36
C PRO A 105 10.20 -10.44 1.46
N SER A 106 10.34 -11.53 0.70
CA SER A 106 9.42 -12.68 0.84
C SER A 106 9.50 -13.38 2.19
N ALA A 107 10.70 -13.47 2.78
CA ALA A 107 10.87 -14.03 4.12
C ALA A 107 10.24 -13.14 5.20
N VAL A 108 10.26 -11.82 5.04
CA VAL A 108 9.57 -10.88 5.94
C VAL A 108 8.05 -11.11 5.91
N ILE A 109 7.46 -11.26 4.72
CA ILE A 109 6.02 -11.58 4.60
C ILE A 109 5.69 -12.90 5.30
N ASP A 110 6.51 -13.94 5.06
CA ASP A 110 6.29 -15.26 5.65
C ASP A 110 6.39 -15.21 7.19
N ASP A 111 7.35 -14.43 7.73
CA ASP A 111 7.50 -14.19 9.17
C ASP A 111 6.29 -13.42 9.75
N VAL A 112 5.81 -12.36 9.07
CA VAL A 112 4.64 -11.56 9.49
C VAL A 112 3.36 -12.41 9.48
N PHE A 113 3.12 -13.21 8.44
CA PHE A 113 1.99 -14.13 8.41
C PHE A 113 2.07 -15.18 9.51
N GLY A 114 3.26 -15.73 9.76
CA GLY A 114 3.48 -16.67 10.86
C GLY A 114 3.20 -16.07 12.23
N ALA A 115 3.65 -14.83 12.46
CA ALA A 115 3.44 -14.11 13.72
C ALA A 115 1.96 -13.74 13.94
N LEU A 116 1.28 -13.22 12.92
CA LEU A 116 -0.15 -12.94 12.96
C LEU A 116 -0.96 -14.22 13.21
N ALA A 117 -0.70 -15.29 12.45
CA ALA A 117 -1.40 -16.56 12.63
C ALA A 117 -1.18 -17.15 14.03
N SER A 118 0.03 -17.05 14.58
CA SER A 118 0.33 -17.50 15.94
C SER A 118 -0.38 -16.67 17.01
N THR A 119 -0.46 -15.35 16.80
CA THR A 119 -1.24 -14.44 17.65
C THR A 119 -2.70 -14.85 17.67
N LEU A 120 -3.32 -15.03 16.50
CA LEU A 120 -4.73 -15.42 16.37
C LEU A 120 -5.04 -16.81 16.96
N VAL A 121 -4.13 -17.79 16.81
CA VAL A 121 -4.29 -19.11 17.46
C VAL A 121 -4.25 -19.00 18.98
N THR A 122 -3.34 -18.18 19.52
CA THR A 122 -3.25 -17.97 20.97
C THR A 122 -4.54 -17.37 21.52
N ARG A 123 -5.12 -16.40 20.80
CA ARG A 123 -6.37 -15.71 21.15
C ARG A 123 -7.56 -16.65 21.32
N GLN A 124 -7.63 -17.75 20.56
CA GLN A 124 -8.70 -18.75 20.70
C GLN A 124 -8.77 -19.41 22.10
N SER A 125 -7.67 -19.38 22.85
CA SER A 125 -7.57 -20.03 24.17
C SER A 125 -7.37 -19.04 25.33
N THR A 126 -6.93 -17.82 25.03
CA THR A 126 -6.56 -16.82 26.03
C THR A 126 -6.95 -15.44 25.52
N THR A 127 -7.71 -14.69 26.31
CA THR A 127 -7.98 -13.28 26.00
C THR A 127 -6.69 -12.46 26.19
N PRO A 128 -6.13 -11.85 25.13
CA PRO A 128 -4.96 -10.99 25.26
C PRO A 128 -5.35 -9.71 25.99
N LEU A 129 -4.47 -9.26 26.88
CA LEU A 129 -4.69 -8.09 27.71
C LEU A 129 -3.61 -7.04 27.44
N THR A 130 -4.00 -5.79 27.51
CA THR A 130 -3.10 -4.64 27.58
C THR A 130 -2.33 -4.66 28.91
N PRO A 131 -1.26 -3.84 29.05
CA PRO A 131 -0.50 -3.75 30.31
C PRO A 131 -1.34 -3.35 31.54
N ASP A 132 -2.41 -2.57 31.35
CA ASP A 132 -3.37 -2.19 32.40
C ASP A 132 -4.51 -3.21 32.60
N GLY A 133 -4.50 -4.33 31.87
CA GLY A 133 -5.41 -5.46 32.06
C GLY A 133 -6.73 -5.38 31.28
N ALA A 134 -6.87 -4.42 30.36
CA ALA A 134 -8.02 -4.35 29.46
C ALA A 134 -7.90 -5.36 28.30
N PRO A 135 -9.00 -5.94 27.79
CA PRO A 135 -8.92 -6.82 26.62
C PRO A 135 -8.44 -6.10 25.35
N ILE A 136 -7.51 -6.71 24.63
CA ILE A 136 -7.10 -6.24 23.30
C ILE A 136 -8.12 -6.76 22.28
N ALA A 137 -9.09 -5.91 21.91
CA ALA A 137 -10.19 -6.30 21.02
C ALA A 137 -9.76 -6.47 19.55
N VAL A 138 -8.72 -5.77 19.10
CA VAL A 138 -8.25 -5.82 17.71
C VAL A 138 -7.49 -7.14 17.46
N PRO A 139 -7.95 -8.00 16.52
CA PRO A 139 -7.35 -9.34 16.31
C PRO A 139 -5.89 -9.32 15.89
N SER A 140 -5.49 -8.32 15.08
CA SER A 140 -4.13 -8.15 14.57
C SER A 140 -3.14 -7.63 15.59
N VAL A 141 -3.61 -7.16 16.76
CA VAL A 141 -2.77 -6.59 17.81
C VAL A 141 -2.40 -7.66 18.84
N ASP A 142 -1.10 -7.82 19.07
CA ASP A 142 -0.55 -8.70 20.10
C ASP A 142 -0.23 -7.97 21.41
N VAL A 143 0.13 -8.75 22.43
CA VAL A 143 0.45 -8.25 23.78
C VAL A 143 1.77 -7.48 23.84
N ASP A 144 2.63 -7.63 22.83
CA ASP A 144 3.92 -6.94 22.73
C ASP A 144 3.77 -5.57 22.02
N GLY A 145 2.58 -5.26 21.52
CA GLY A 145 2.28 -3.99 20.86
C GLY A 145 2.54 -3.99 19.35
N HIS A 146 2.58 -5.16 18.72
CA HIS A 146 2.59 -5.25 17.25
C HIS A 146 1.16 -5.34 16.73
N ASP A 147 0.82 -4.46 15.80
CA ASP A 147 -0.35 -4.54 14.93
C ASP A 147 0.12 -5.13 13.59
N TRP A 148 0.05 -6.46 13.48
CA TRP A 148 0.62 -7.19 12.33
C TRP A 148 -0.04 -6.83 11.00
N ALA A 149 -1.31 -6.41 11.00
CA ALA A 149 -1.99 -5.93 9.80
C ALA A 149 -1.37 -4.62 9.29
N ARG A 150 -0.96 -3.73 10.20
CA ARG A 150 -0.38 -2.43 9.85
C ARG A 150 1.09 -2.54 9.46
N ILE A 151 1.84 -3.46 10.09
CA ILE A 151 3.19 -3.84 9.64
C ILE A 151 3.10 -4.35 8.20
N LEU A 152 2.20 -5.31 7.94
CA LEU A 152 1.98 -5.86 6.59
C LEU A 152 1.62 -4.78 5.58
N GLU A 153 0.64 -3.92 5.90
CA GLU A 153 0.18 -2.85 5.01
C GLU A 153 1.34 -1.95 4.54
N HIS A 154 2.12 -1.40 5.46
CA HIS A 154 3.18 -0.44 5.11
C HIS A 154 4.38 -1.14 4.48
N PHE A 155 4.66 -2.36 4.92
CA PHE A 155 5.73 -3.16 4.32
C PHE A 155 5.43 -3.47 2.87
N VAL A 156 4.19 -3.83 2.51
CA VAL A 156 3.80 -4.09 1.12
C VAL A 156 3.81 -2.80 0.28
N GLN A 157 3.40 -1.67 0.84
CA GLN A 157 3.51 -0.38 0.15
C GLN A 157 4.95 -0.09 -0.29
N GLY A 158 5.93 -0.28 0.60
CA GLY A 158 7.35 -0.11 0.27
C GLY A 158 7.91 -1.21 -0.64
N SER A 159 7.77 -2.47 -0.22
CA SER A 159 8.42 -3.63 -0.84
C SER A 159 7.82 -4.05 -2.19
N VAL A 160 6.59 -3.66 -2.48
CA VAL A 160 5.91 -3.95 -3.76
C VAL A 160 5.64 -2.66 -4.52
N PHE A 161 4.87 -1.72 -3.97
CA PHE A 161 4.37 -0.60 -4.78
C PHE A 161 5.46 0.42 -5.12
N VAL A 162 6.19 0.90 -4.11
CA VAL A 162 7.31 1.83 -4.33
C VAL A 162 8.45 1.11 -5.05
N SER A 163 8.84 -0.09 -4.59
CA SER A 163 9.92 -0.87 -5.22
C SER A 163 9.67 -1.13 -6.70
N GLN A 164 8.48 -1.61 -7.10
CA GLN A 164 8.22 -1.88 -8.52
C GLN A 164 8.16 -0.60 -9.35
N ALA A 165 7.54 0.46 -8.84
CA ALA A 165 7.46 1.70 -9.59
C ALA A 165 8.86 2.27 -9.87
N SER A 166 9.72 2.34 -8.86
CA SER A 166 11.02 2.99 -8.97
C SER A 166 12.13 2.10 -9.54
N ASP A 167 12.22 0.85 -9.10
CA ASP A 167 13.35 -0.07 -9.40
C ASP A 167 13.08 -0.98 -10.63
N ASP A 168 11.89 -0.89 -11.24
CA ASP A 168 11.54 -1.68 -12.44
C ASP A 168 10.95 -0.79 -13.55
N TYR A 169 9.87 -0.06 -13.26
CA TYR A 169 9.11 0.64 -14.30
C TYR A 169 9.63 2.04 -14.64
N LEU A 170 10.14 2.78 -13.66
CA LEU A 170 10.74 4.10 -13.83
C LEU A 170 12.27 4.06 -13.88
N ASP A 171 12.90 2.91 -13.64
CA ASP A 171 14.35 2.79 -13.74
C ASP A 171 14.83 2.87 -15.19
N ASP A 172 16.11 3.17 -15.37
CA ASP A 172 16.82 3.21 -16.62
C ASP A 172 18.19 2.53 -16.56
N ASP A 173 18.34 1.57 -15.64
CA ASP A 173 19.56 0.79 -15.39
C ASP A 173 19.77 -0.36 -16.40
N ALA A 174 18.68 -0.87 -17.00
CA ALA A 174 18.67 -2.04 -17.85
C ALA A 174 18.14 -1.73 -19.26
N THR A 175 18.93 -2.07 -20.27
CA THR A 175 18.55 -1.86 -21.68
C THR A 175 17.25 -2.61 -22.03
N GLY A 176 16.27 -1.89 -22.58
CA GLY A 176 15.00 -2.47 -23.01
C GLY A 176 13.97 -2.62 -21.88
N LYS A 177 14.24 -2.09 -20.68
CA LYS A 177 13.33 -2.03 -19.54
C LYS A 177 13.11 -0.59 -19.07
N GLY A 178 12.10 -0.39 -18.23
CA GLY A 178 11.75 0.90 -17.64
C GLY A 178 11.71 2.02 -18.69
N LEU A 179 12.43 3.11 -18.45
CA LEU A 179 12.50 4.25 -19.37
C LEU A 179 13.27 3.95 -20.67
N LEU A 180 14.03 2.86 -20.71
CA LEU A 180 14.78 2.39 -21.88
C LEU A 180 13.99 1.36 -22.72
N SER A 181 12.71 1.15 -22.40
CA SER A 181 11.80 0.29 -23.15
C SER A 181 11.52 0.81 -24.57
N ASP A 182 11.09 -0.08 -25.47
CA ASP A 182 10.75 0.32 -26.84
C ASP A 182 9.57 1.31 -26.91
N HIS A 183 9.75 2.35 -27.72
CA HIS A 183 8.72 3.34 -28.03
C HIS A 183 8.45 3.48 -29.53
N VAL A 184 8.80 2.44 -30.31
CA VAL A 184 8.64 2.48 -31.78
C VAL A 184 7.43 1.67 -32.21
N VAL A 185 7.25 0.48 -31.64
CA VAL A 185 6.22 -0.45 -32.05
C VAL A 185 5.27 -0.68 -30.89
N ALA A 186 3.97 -0.69 -31.19
CA ALA A 186 2.98 -1.10 -30.22
C ALA A 186 3.21 -2.57 -29.84
N VAL A 187 3.00 -2.90 -28.57
CA VAL A 187 3.00 -4.29 -28.10
C VAL A 187 1.93 -5.06 -28.88
N ASP A 188 2.23 -6.31 -29.25
CA ASP A 188 1.35 -7.11 -30.11
C ASP A 188 -0.07 -7.20 -29.51
N GLY A 189 -1.07 -6.85 -30.33
CA GLY A 189 -2.48 -6.79 -29.93
C GLY A 189 -2.84 -5.70 -28.92
N LYS A 190 -1.95 -4.74 -28.63
CA LYS A 190 -2.18 -3.64 -27.67
C LYS A 190 -2.09 -2.27 -28.34
N PRO A 191 -2.77 -1.25 -27.80
CA PRO A 191 -2.76 0.11 -28.36
C PRO A 191 -1.60 0.98 -27.82
N TYR A 192 -0.60 0.38 -27.18
CA TYR A 192 0.48 1.10 -26.51
C TYR A 192 1.84 0.44 -26.81
N THR A 193 2.93 1.22 -26.75
CA THR A 193 4.31 0.69 -26.81
C THR A 193 4.74 0.13 -25.45
N ALA A 194 5.92 -0.52 -25.41
CA ALA A 194 6.48 -1.01 -24.15
C ALA A 194 6.77 0.13 -23.15
N LEU A 195 7.36 1.24 -23.61
CA LEU A 195 7.60 2.43 -22.76
C LEU A 195 6.30 3.05 -22.23
N GLU A 196 5.26 3.15 -23.07
CA GLU A 196 3.96 3.65 -22.62
C GLU A 196 3.35 2.77 -21.53
N HIS A 197 3.48 1.46 -21.67
CA HIS A 197 3.00 0.50 -20.68
C HIS A 197 3.80 0.58 -19.38
N ALA A 198 5.13 0.60 -19.44
CA ALA A 198 5.97 0.73 -18.25
C ALA A 198 5.61 1.99 -17.45
N TRP A 199 5.44 3.12 -18.13
CA TRP A 199 5.01 4.36 -17.48
C TRP A 199 3.59 4.29 -16.91
N ASP A 200 2.66 3.66 -17.64
CA ASP A 200 1.29 3.44 -17.15
C ASP A 200 1.29 2.54 -15.90
N GLU A 201 2.13 1.51 -15.84
CA GLU A 201 2.28 0.60 -14.70
C GLU A 201 2.87 1.33 -13.47
N ALA A 202 3.89 2.18 -13.65
CA ALA A 202 4.38 3.04 -12.58
C ALA A 202 3.28 3.97 -12.02
N PHE A 203 2.50 4.59 -12.91
CA PHE A 203 1.33 5.39 -12.50
C PHE A 203 0.31 4.55 -11.71
N GLY A 204 0.07 3.30 -12.11
CA GLY A 204 -0.84 2.40 -11.42
C GLY A 204 -0.45 2.11 -9.97
N TYR A 205 0.85 2.01 -9.68
CA TYR A 205 1.32 1.80 -8.30
C TYR A 205 1.17 3.03 -7.42
N PHE A 206 1.17 4.24 -7.99
CA PHE A 206 0.88 5.46 -7.24
C PHE A 206 -0.48 5.37 -6.55
N GLY A 207 -1.48 4.81 -7.24
CA GLY A 207 -2.81 4.57 -6.69
C GLY A 207 -3.73 5.80 -6.65
N ALA A 208 -3.56 6.73 -7.59
CA ALA A 208 -4.38 7.92 -7.69
C ALA A 208 -5.65 7.70 -8.53
N ALA A 209 -6.76 8.30 -8.10
CA ALA A 209 -7.95 8.46 -8.94
C ALA A 209 -7.62 9.23 -10.23
N ARG A 210 -8.38 9.01 -11.31
CA ARG A 210 -8.16 9.71 -12.59
C ARG A 210 -8.33 11.22 -12.47
N ARG A 211 -9.18 11.67 -11.55
CA ARG A 211 -9.42 13.09 -11.26
C ARG A 211 -8.61 13.65 -10.10
N TYR A 212 -7.63 12.91 -9.59
CA TYR A 212 -6.77 13.36 -8.50
C TYR A 212 -6.26 14.78 -8.75
N GLY A 213 -5.89 15.07 -10.01
CA GLY A 213 -5.33 16.36 -10.34
C GLY A 213 -6.26 17.57 -10.41
N THR A 214 -7.56 17.33 -10.37
CA THR A 214 -8.58 18.38 -10.33
C THR A 214 -9.22 18.52 -8.95
N ARG A 215 -8.91 17.60 -8.03
CA ARG A 215 -9.35 17.56 -6.64
C ARG A 215 -8.35 18.29 -5.74
N ASP A 216 -8.81 18.79 -4.60
CA ASP A 216 -7.90 19.28 -3.56
C ASP A 216 -7.33 18.13 -2.71
N ALA A 217 -6.50 18.45 -1.72
CA ALA A 217 -5.86 17.43 -0.88
C ALA A 217 -6.87 16.74 0.04
N ASP A 218 -7.89 17.45 0.53
CA ASP A 218 -8.94 16.90 1.39
C ASP A 218 -9.75 15.85 0.64
N ASP A 219 -10.26 16.18 -0.56
CA ASP A 219 -10.99 15.26 -1.44
C ASP A 219 -10.18 14.00 -1.76
N ASN A 220 -8.88 14.15 -2.01
CA ASN A 220 -7.99 13.03 -2.30
C ASN A 220 -7.69 12.18 -1.05
N ALA A 221 -7.66 12.79 0.13
CA ALA A 221 -7.43 12.12 1.41
C ALA A 221 -8.65 11.30 1.89
N GLU A 222 -9.88 11.72 1.52
CA GLU A 222 -11.10 10.94 1.75
C GLU A 222 -11.01 9.55 1.10
N GLY A 223 -10.27 9.44 -0.01
CA GLY A 223 -9.95 8.19 -0.67
C GLY A 223 -11.00 7.75 -1.70
N PHE A 224 -12.21 8.27 -1.67
CA PHE A 224 -13.21 8.06 -2.71
C PHE A 224 -14.10 9.29 -2.86
N ILE A 225 -14.28 9.74 -4.10
CA ILE A 225 -15.25 10.75 -4.50
C ILE A 225 -16.03 10.17 -5.68
N ASP A 226 -17.36 10.14 -5.55
CA ASP A 226 -18.31 9.72 -6.59
C ASP A 226 -18.35 10.79 -7.70
N ASP A 227 -17.55 10.60 -8.75
CA ASP A 227 -17.34 11.61 -9.80
C ASP A 227 -18.49 11.66 -10.80
N ASP A 228 -19.24 10.57 -10.94
CA ASP A 228 -20.34 10.42 -11.90
C ASP A 228 -21.74 10.34 -11.26
N GLY A 229 -21.83 10.20 -9.94
CA GLY A 229 -23.04 10.28 -9.15
C GLY A 229 -23.86 8.99 -9.10
N ASP A 230 -23.26 7.84 -9.40
CA ASP A 230 -23.95 6.54 -9.43
C ASP A 230 -24.05 5.85 -8.06
N GLY A 231 -23.40 6.42 -7.04
CA GLY A 231 -23.38 5.91 -5.67
C GLY A 231 -22.51 4.67 -5.47
N ARG A 232 -21.67 4.32 -6.44
CA ARG A 232 -20.68 3.24 -6.39
C ARG A 232 -19.29 3.83 -6.59
N ALA A 233 -18.30 3.10 -6.10
CA ALA A 233 -16.91 3.48 -6.29
C ALA A 233 -16.30 2.66 -7.43
N ASP A 234 -15.91 3.32 -8.52
CA ASP A 234 -15.10 2.70 -9.55
C ASP A 234 -13.65 2.58 -9.07
N TRP A 235 -13.24 1.36 -8.71
CA TRP A 235 -11.90 1.05 -8.21
C TRP A 235 -10.79 1.54 -9.16
N LEU A 236 -11.05 1.53 -10.46
CA LEU A 236 -10.06 1.86 -11.48
C LEU A 236 -9.95 3.38 -11.73
N THR A 237 -10.92 4.18 -11.29
CA THR A 237 -11.04 5.56 -11.77
C THR A 237 -11.32 6.61 -10.71
N GLU A 238 -11.96 6.26 -9.59
CA GLU A 238 -12.46 7.23 -8.60
C GLU A 238 -11.79 7.14 -7.23
N VAL A 239 -11.16 6.00 -6.96
CA VAL A 239 -10.57 5.69 -5.65
C VAL A 239 -9.10 6.08 -5.61
N CYS A 240 -8.69 6.71 -4.51
CA CYS A 240 -7.29 6.92 -4.13
C CYS A 240 -6.90 5.92 -3.04
N TYR A 241 -5.80 5.21 -3.25
CA TYR A 241 -5.27 4.21 -2.32
C TYR A 241 -3.73 4.25 -2.30
N GLY A 242 -3.13 3.59 -1.31
CA GLY A 242 -1.68 3.55 -1.13
C GLY A 242 -1.04 4.95 -1.10
N VAL A 243 0.08 5.08 -1.81
CA VAL A 243 0.96 6.27 -1.78
C VAL A 243 0.22 7.56 -2.14
N ALA A 244 -0.69 7.55 -3.12
CA ALA A 244 -1.43 8.73 -3.52
C ALA A 244 -2.34 9.29 -2.42
N ARG A 245 -3.02 8.40 -1.68
CA ARG A 245 -3.87 8.79 -0.56
C ARG A 245 -3.04 9.20 0.65
N ASP A 246 -1.97 8.47 0.93
CA ASP A 246 -1.07 8.80 2.05
C ASP A 246 -0.39 10.16 1.83
N ALA A 247 0.04 10.46 0.60
CA ALA A 247 0.53 11.79 0.24
C ALA A 247 -0.53 12.88 0.44
N ALA A 248 -1.80 12.63 0.05
CA ALA A 248 -2.89 13.57 0.27
C ALA A 248 -3.14 13.83 1.76
N LEU A 249 -3.18 12.78 2.60
CA LEU A 249 -3.28 12.92 4.06
C LEU A 249 -2.14 13.77 4.63
N ARG A 250 -0.92 13.60 4.12
CA ARG A 250 0.24 14.40 4.55
C ARG A 250 0.17 15.85 4.07
N ASP A 251 -0.38 16.10 2.90
CA ASP A 251 -0.62 17.45 2.40
C ASP A 251 -1.69 18.17 3.24
N VAL A 252 -2.75 17.46 3.66
CA VAL A 252 -3.77 17.98 4.61
C VAL A 252 -3.18 18.29 5.98
N ASP A 253 -2.36 17.39 6.53
CA ASP A 253 -1.71 17.56 7.84
C ASP A 253 -0.64 18.68 7.84
N SER A 254 -0.25 19.19 6.67
CA SER A 254 0.89 20.08 6.50
C SER A 254 0.59 21.52 6.91
N VAL A 255 1.22 21.97 8.00
CA VAL A 255 1.14 23.37 8.44
C VAL A 255 1.88 24.35 7.52
N THR A 256 2.80 23.85 6.69
CA THR A 256 3.57 24.65 5.72
C THR A 256 2.99 24.60 4.30
N GLY A 257 1.95 23.80 4.06
CA GLY A 257 1.31 23.64 2.75
C GLY A 257 2.17 22.84 1.76
N THR A 258 2.50 21.59 2.11
CA THR A 258 3.08 20.65 1.14
C THR A 258 2.06 20.29 0.06
N ASN A 259 2.56 19.75 -1.05
CA ASN A 259 1.74 19.37 -2.21
C ASN A 259 2.33 18.14 -2.91
N LEU A 260 2.73 17.17 -2.10
CA LEU A 260 3.48 15.98 -2.51
C LEU A 260 2.66 15.12 -3.48
N GLY A 261 1.39 14.90 -3.17
CA GLY A 261 0.52 14.05 -3.98
C GLY A 261 0.27 14.65 -5.37
N ARG A 262 -0.04 15.95 -5.42
CA ARG A 262 -0.24 16.69 -6.68
C ARG A 262 1.04 16.74 -7.52
N ALA A 263 2.19 16.94 -6.89
CA ALA A 263 3.49 16.97 -7.58
C ALA A 263 3.79 15.64 -8.28
N SER A 264 3.61 14.50 -7.60
CA SER A 264 3.75 13.19 -8.24
C SER A 264 2.75 12.97 -9.36
N PHE A 265 1.47 13.26 -9.12
CA PHE A 265 0.44 13.08 -10.14
C PHE A 265 0.74 13.89 -11.40
N ASP A 266 1.08 15.17 -11.24
CA ASP A 266 1.37 16.07 -12.35
C ASP A 266 2.61 15.62 -13.12
N ALA A 267 3.65 15.15 -12.43
CA ALA A 267 4.86 14.67 -13.08
C ALA A 267 4.62 13.38 -13.88
N LEU A 268 3.89 12.41 -13.31
CA LEU A 268 3.50 11.18 -14.00
C LEU A 268 2.58 11.47 -15.20
N LEU A 269 1.61 12.36 -15.05
CA LEU A 269 0.71 12.72 -16.14
C LEU A 269 1.47 13.43 -17.28
N GLN A 270 2.37 14.36 -16.93
CA GLN A 270 3.21 15.07 -17.90
C GLN A 270 4.16 14.12 -18.62
N GLY A 271 4.78 13.16 -17.92
CA GLY A 271 5.68 12.21 -18.56
C GLY A 271 4.93 11.29 -19.53
N ARG A 272 3.71 10.86 -19.17
CA ARG A 272 2.87 10.09 -20.07
C ARG A 272 2.49 10.89 -21.32
N ALA A 273 2.20 12.17 -21.15
CA ALA A 273 1.90 13.09 -22.26
C ALA A 273 3.12 13.34 -23.16
N LEU A 274 4.32 13.47 -22.59
CA LEU A 274 5.57 13.59 -23.33
C LEU A 274 5.80 12.35 -24.21
N ILE A 275 5.67 11.15 -23.62
CA ILE A 275 5.79 9.89 -24.36
C ILE A 275 4.75 9.86 -25.50
N ALA A 276 3.46 10.10 -25.20
CA ALA A 276 2.40 10.07 -26.21
C ALA A 276 2.59 11.07 -27.37
N ALA A 277 3.20 12.22 -27.08
CA ALA A 277 3.45 13.27 -28.07
C ALA A 277 4.70 13.02 -28.93
N THR A 278 5.54 12.05 -28.57
CA THR A 278 6.82 11.77 -29.22
C THR A 278 6.65 10.67 -30.28
N PRO A 279 6.75 10.96 -31.58
CA PRO A 279 6.66 9.94 -32.61
C PRO A 279 7.97 9.15 -32.73
N GLY A 280 7.93 7.85 -32.46
CA GLY A 280 9.09 6.97 -32.60
C GLY A 280 10.06 7.06 -31.40
N PRO A 281 11.35 6.70 -31.56
CA PRO A 281 12.28 6.67 -30.44
C PRO A 281 12.43 8.05 -29.78
N LEU A 282 12.51 8.06 -28.44
CA LEU A 282 12.83 9.28 -27.70
C LEU A 282 14.21 9.80 -28.12
N SER A 283 14.30 11.12 -28.34
CA SER A 283 15.60 11.76 -28.46
C SER A 283 16.30 11.79 -27.10
N PRO A 284 17.64 11.98 -27.04
CA PRO A 284 18.33 12.15 -25.76
C PRO A 284 17.73 13.27 -24.90
N ALA A 285 17.25 14.35 -25.52
CA ALA A 285 16.62 15.46 -24.80
C ALA A 285 15.24 15.08 -24.25
N ASP A 286 14.45 14.29 -24.98
CA ASP A 286 13.15 13.80 -24.51
C ASP A 286 13.33 12.80 -23.36
N LEU A 287 14.34 11.93 -23.45
CA LEU A 287 14.68 11.01 -22.36
C LEU A 287 15.14 11.76 -21.11
N ASP A 288 15.98 12.78 -21.25
CA ASP A 288 16.40 13.60 -20.10
C ASP A 288 15.22 14.36 -19.48
N ALA A 289 14.28 14.85 -20.30
CA ALA A 289 13.04 15.46 -19.80
C ALA A 289 12.14 14.44 -19.10
N LEU A 290 12.06 13.21 -19.61
CA LEU A 290 11.31 12.13 -18.98
C LEU A 290 11.91 11.73 -17.63
N ARG A 291 13.25 11.63 -17.53
CA ARG A 291 13.97 11.42 -16.26
C ARG A 291 13.69 12.52 -15.26
N ALA A 292 13.71 13.78 -15.67
CA ALA A 292 13.39 14.89 -14.77
C ALA A 292 11.95 14.79 -14.21
N LEU A 293 10.99 14.28 -15.00
CA LEU A 293 9.62 14.04 -14.55
C LEU A 293 9.53 12.83 -13.62
N ARG A 294 10.25 11.74 -13.90
CA ARG A 294 10.40 10.64 -12.95
C ARG A 294 10.94 11.15 -11.62
N ASP A 295 12.07 11.87 -11.63
CA ASP A 295 12.76 12.29 -10.42
C ASP A 295 11.83 13.13 -9.53
N VAL A 296 10.99 14.00 -10.12
CA VAL A 296 9.96 14.75 -9.38
C VAL A 296 8.91 13.82 -8.77
N ALA A 297 8.47 12.80 -9.52
CA ALA A 297 7.47 11.85 -9.03
C ALA A 297 8.01 11.02 -7.86
N GLU A 298 9.21 10.46 -7.99
CA GLU A 298 9.87 9.62 -6.99
C GLU A 298 10.27 10.42 -5.75
N GLU A 299 10.87 11.60 -5.92
CA GLU A 299 11.22 12.47 -4.78
C GLU A 299 9.96 12.84 -3.98
N SER A 300 8.83 13.05 -4.67
CA SER A 300 7.56 13.33 -4.01
C SER A 300 7.00 12.11 -3.27
N TRP A 301 7.19 10.89 -3.77
CA TRP A 301 6.84 9.65 -3.05
C TRP A 301 7.70 9.43 -1.82
N GLU A 302 9.01 9.59 -1.94
CA GLU A 302 9.96 9.48 -0.82
C GLU A 302 9.65 10.50 0.27
N ARG A 303 9.33 11.74 -0.13
CA ARG A 303 8.91 12.79 0.81
C ARG A 303 7.57 12.46 1.47
N ALA A 304 6.63 11.85 0.75
CA ALA A 304 5.35 11.42 1.34
C ALA A 304 5.55 10.30 2.35
N ALA A 305 6.39 9.30 2.03
CA ALA A 305 6.79 8.25 2.96
C ALA A 305 7.47 8.85 4.21
N ALA A 306 8.45 9.75 4.03
CA ALA A 306 9.13 10.42 5.13
C ALA A 306 8.16 11.25 6.00
N ALA A 307 7.23 11.97 5.38
CA ALA A 307 6.21 12.72 6.11
C ALA A 307 5.28 11.79 6.91
N THR A 308 4.94 10.61 6.38
CA THR A 308 4.16 9.58 7.08
C THR A 308 4.93 9.00 8.27
N LEU A 309 6.22 8.74 8.14
CA LEU A 309 7.08 8.33 9.27
C LEU A 309 7.10 9.40 10.37
N VAL A 310 7.26 10.68 10.01
CA VAL A 310 7.21 11.80 10.97
C VAL A 310 5.84 11.91 11.64
N HIS A 311 4.75 11.76 10.88
CA HIS A 311 3.38 11.77 11.42
C HIS A 311 3.19 10.67 12.48
N HIS A 312 3.60 9.43 12.20
CA HIS A 312 3.48 8.34 13.17
C HIS A 312 4.43 8.51 14.37
N THR A 313 5.63 9.07 14.16
CA THR A 313 6.53 9.44 15.27
C THR A 313 5.88 10.47 16.20
N ASN A 314 5.28 11.52 15.65
CA ASN A 314 4.57 12.54 16.44
C ASN A 314 3.35 11.95 17.17
N THR A 315 2.63 11.02 16.53
CA THR A 315 1.52 10.30 17.15
C THR A 315 1.99 9.47 18.34
N LEU A 316 3.11 8.74 18.20
CA LEU A 316 3.70 7.98 19.29
C LEU A 316 4.15 8.86 20.45
N LEU A 317 4.78 10.00 20.17
CA LEU A 317 5.18 10.96 21.21
C LEU A 317 3.96 11.44 22.01
N ALA A 318 2.88 11.82 21.32
CA ALA A 318 1.64 12.24 21.98
C ALA A 318 1.01 11.14 22.84
N LEU A 319 1.06 9.87 22.38
CA LEU A 319 0.56 8.72 23.14
C LEU A 319 1.47 8.38 24.33
N VAL A 320 2.79 8.52 24.20
CA VAL A 320 3.72 8.32 25.33
C VAL A 320 3.53 9.39 26.40
N ASP A 321 3.32 10.65 25.99
CA ASP A 321 3.06 11.76 26.92
C ASP A 321 1.77 11.54 27.74
N SER A 322 0.80 10.77 27.23
CA SER A 322 -0.42 10.44 27.98
C SER A 322 -0.23 9.36 29.05
N VAL A 323 0.84 8.53 28.96
CA VAL A 323 1.16 7.50 29.97
C VAL A 323 1.43 8.13 31.35
N GLY A 324 2.03 9.32 31.39
CA GLY A 324 2.38 10.03 32.64
C GLY A 324 1.25 10.86 33.27
N ALA A 325 0.11 11.02 32.60
CA ALA A 325 -0.99 11.86 33.08
C ALA A 325 -1.92 11.15 34.10
N ALA A 326 -1.82 9.82 34.21
CA ALA A 326 -2.70 8.99 35.05
C ALA A 326 -2.19 8.75 36.49
N ASP A 327 -0.89 8.97 36.76
CA ASP A 327 -0.24 8.61 38.04
C ASP A 327 -0.16 9.76 39.08
N GLY A 328 -0.78 10.91 38.80
CA GLY A 328 -0.87 12.02 39.75
C GLY A 328 -2.17 11.96 40.55
N ASP A 329 -2.07 12.03 41.90
CA ASP A 329 -3.15 12.12 42.91
C ASP A 329 -4.12 13.32 42.76
N GLY A 330 -4.33 13.84 41.55
CA GLY A 330 -5.31 14.85 41.27
C GLY A 330 -5.66 14.83 39.79
N ALA A 331 -6.90 14.43 39.50
CA ALA A 331 -7.68 14.69 38.29
C ALA A 331 -6.95 15.52 37.23
N GLY A 332 -6.03 14.89 36.50
CA GLY A 332 -5.57 15.37 35.22
C GLY A 332 -6.63 14.98 34.20
N ASP A 333 -7.15 15.95 33.44
CA ASP A 333 -8.10 15.77 32.33
C ASP A 333 -7.46 15.06 31.11
N GLY A 334 -6.41 14.26 31.34
CA GLY A 334 -5.71 13.50 30.30
C GLY A 334 -6.45 12.20 30.04
N ALA A 335 -6.74 11.91 28.76
CA ALA A 335 -7.26 10.61 28.36
C ALA A 335 -6.26 9.51 28.78
N PRO A 336 -6.75 8.34 29.24
CA PRO A 336 -5.87 7.20 29.54
C PRO A 336 -5.06 6.80 28.30
N HIS A 337 -3.88 6.22 28.52
CA HIS A 337 -3.05 5.70 27.44
C HIS A 337 -3.83 4.69 26.59
N ASP A 338 -3.86 4.92 25.27
CA ASP A 338 -4.48 4.00 24.32
C ASP A 338 -3.40 3.05 23.76
N PHE A 339 -3.35 1.85 24.35
CA PHE A 339 -2.40 0.81 23.93
C PHE A 339 -2.57 0.41 22.47
N VAL A 340 -3.80 0.28 21.98
CA VAL A 340 -4.08 -0.14 20.60
C VAL A 340 -3.63 0.94 19.64
N ALA A 341 -3.96 2.21 19.91
CA ALA A 341 -3.48 3.32 19.09
C ALA A 341 -1.95 3.41 19.07
N HIS A 342 -1.29 3.12 20.20
CA HIS A 342 0.17 3.07 20.28
C HIS A 342 0.73 1.94 19.42
N ALA A 343 0.21 0.71 19.58
CA ALA A 343 0.62 -0.46 18.82
C ALA A 343 0.45 -0.22 17.31
N THR A 344 -0.70 0.32 16.90
CA THR A 344 -0.97 0.69 15.51
C THR A 344 0.02 1.75 15.00
N ALA A 345 0.24 2.85 15.73
CA ALA A 345 1.16 3.91 15.30
C ALA A 345 2.61 3.41 15.18
N TRP A 346 3.07 2.59 16.12
CA TRP A 346 4.40 1.99 16.09
C TRP A 346 4.53 1.01 14.91
N SER A 347 3.49 0.23 14.64
CA SER A 347 3.49 -0.77 13.57
C SER A 347 3.49 -0.16 12.17
N ARG A 348 2.77 0.96 11.99
CA ARG A 348 2.83 1.76 10.75
C ARG A 348 4.20 2.37 10.52
N LEU A 349 4.86 2.82 11.61
CA LEU A 349 6.24 3.31 11.55
C LEU A 349 7.21 2.18 11.19
N TYR A 350 7.15 1.05 11.91
CA TYR A 350 8.08 -0.07 11.75
C TYR A 350 7.94 -0.75 10.37
N GLY A 351 6.73 -0.94 9.87
CA GLY A 351 6.51 -1.51 8.53
C GLY A 351 6.90 -0.57 7.39
N GLY A 352 7.02 0.74 7.63
CA GLY A 352 7.41 1.74 6.63
C GLY A 352 8.93 1.97 6.50
N VAL A 353 9.75 1.26 7.27
CA VAL A 353 11.23 1.26 7.21
C VAL A 353 11.70 0.09 6.36
#